data_AF-D2VX42-F1
#
_entry.id   AF-D2VX42-F1
#
_cell.length_a   1.000
_cell.length_b   1.000
_cell.length_c   1.000
_cell.angle_alpha   90.00
_cell.angle_beta   90.00
_cell.angle_gamma   90.00
#
_symmetry.space_group_name_H-M   'P 1'
#
loop_
_entity.id
_entity.type
_entity.pdbx_description
1 polymer ?
#
loop_
_entity_poly.entity_id
_entity_poly.type
_entity_poly.pdbx_seq_one_letter_code
_entity_poly.pdbx_strand_id
1 'polypeptide(L)'
;MRPKSYNPLDPIIQTQPDAGRENLQLKEIFVRGVEATSESKITAAFQEAKKATTLNELNEAISIGLERVGKLDVLNNVNVILDADDSKNVALVLDCKEKQSTRLSAGTTVNDKGQVKGEISFGYRNLLGQADRWDVDANIDKTGLTLVGRTFLPQSFNNDGALYVSGFLNGGRVLTNLLQEKSNGVSVRAEINDRHSISYDFEMRRNEDVGSMFKKASSSGSFSRFFSRFYNAKTQDSEPVLDKDDSVVKSQVWTEVKEQSVKSSLSHTYRFDTRNSSFAPSSGAFFKLVHRLAGLGGDVKHYSVDMNGEVFVPLISDSLVAALKLNVGTIIPLDRQNDTFISLNDRFIEKVRGFPAVGTVHPRSEEVYGGNIKAVATGRLVFPFPVSFIHQLLGLHCQAFCDIGNVSNINDYSENGVQQFREKFCKGLHTSYGFGLAMMLSFGRIEFNFAKPSTLFNDQTNLPPTLNSFKQFSIHYVFNE
;
A
#
# COMPACT_ATOMS: atom_id res chain seq x y z
N MET A 1 36.55 34.91 -3.62
CA MET A 1 36.30 34.03 -2.45
C MET A 1 34.82 33.67 -2.47
N ARG A 2 34.49 32.38 -2.53
CA ARG A 2 33.08 31.91 -2.57
C ARG A 2 32.42 32.17 -1.21
N PRO A 3 31.19 32.69 -1.14
CA PRO A 3 30.43 32.70 0.10
C PRO A 3 30.10 31.26 0.51
N LYS A 4 30.27 30.96 1.80
CA LYS A 4 29.94 29.65 2.38
C LYS A 4 28.44 29.37 2.24
N SER A 5 28.11 28.14 1.84
CA SER A 5 26.75 27.62 1.76
C SER A 5 26.09 27.56 3.14
N TYR A 6 24.91 28.16 3.26
CA TYR A 6 24.04 28.16 4.44
C TYR A 6 23.32 26.80 4.56
N ASN A 7 23.28 26.23 5.78
CA ASN A 7 22.68 24.93 6.09
C ASN A 7 21.35 25.14 6.86
N PRO A 8 20.20 24.63 6.40
CA PRO A 8 18.88 24.99 6.93
C PRO A 8 18.43 24.23 8.19
N LEU A 9 19.36 23.67 8.98
CA LEU A 9 19.05 22.88 10.18
C LEU A 9 19.75 23.37 11.46
N ASP A 10 20.37 24.55 11.45
CA ASP A 10 20.90 25.12 12.68
C ASP A 10 19.76 25.84 13.43
N PRO A 11 19.36 25.38 14.64
CA PRO A 11 18.52 26.18 15.50
C PRO A 11 19.34 27.41 15.91
N ILE A 12 19.04 28.56 15.31
CA ILE A 12 19.47 29.84 15.86
C ILE A 12 18.59 30.09 17.07
N ILE A 13 19.10 29.83 18.27
CA ILE A 13 18.92 30.63 19.49
C ILE A 13 19.93 30.10 20.51
N GLN A 14 20.99 30.88 20.75
CA GLN A 14 21.75 30.78 22.00
C GLN A 14 20.91 31.45 23.09
N THR A 15 20.42 30.67 24.05
CA THR A 15 19.75 31.19 25.24
C THR A 15 20.79 31.80 26.18
N GLN A 16 20.62 33.08 26.53
CA GLN A 16 21.26 33.65 27.71
C GLN A 16 20.53 33.16 28.98
N PRO A 17 21.22 32.87 30.10
CA PRO A 17 20.64 32.16 31.25
C PRO A 17 19.62 32.95 32.10
N ASP A 18 19.41 34.25 31.85
CA ASP A 18 18.65 35.11 32.76
C ASP A 18 17.20 35.42 32.32
N ALA A 19 16.75 34.92 31.15
CA ALA A 19 15.44 35.23 30.56
C ALA A 19 14.28 34.31 31.01
N GLY A 20 14.32 33.79 32.24
CA GLY A 20 13.35 32.81 32.76
C GLY A 20 12.24 33.35 33.66
N ARG A 21 12.15 34.67 33.88
CA ARG A 21 11.23 35.29 34.87
C ARG A 21 10.36 36.41 34.34
N GLU A 22 10.41 36.70 33.05
CA GLU A 22 9.68 37.83 32.48
C GLU A 22 8.33 37.38 31.92
N ASN A 23 7.27 38.05 32.34
CA ASN A 23 5.91 37.82 31.89
C ASN A 23 5.79 38.40 30.47
N LEU A 24 5.73 37.55 29.46
CA LEU A 24 5.57 37.90 28.05
C LEU A 24 4.14 37.59 27.63
N GLN A 25 3.56 38.41 26.76
CA GLN A 25 2.23 38.17 26.21
C GLN A 25 2.25 38.24 24.68
N LEU A 26 1.99 37.11 24.03
CA LEU A 26 1.80 37.07 22.59
C LEU A 26 0.42 37.64 22.23
N LYS A 27 0.39 38.80 21.58
CA LYS A 27 -0.87 39.47 21.20
C LYS A 27 -1.36 39.06 19.83
N GLU A 28 -0.46 39.02 18.85
CA GLU A 28 -0.82 38.88 17.44
C GLU A 28 0.05 37.85 16.72
N ILE A 29 -0.54 37.23 15.71
CA ILE A 29 0.12 36.29 14.80
C ILE A 29 -0.15 36.79 13.38
N PHE A 30 0.89 37.10 12.64
CA PHE A 30 0.83 37.54 11.26
C PHE A 30 1.41 36.47 10.34
N VAL A 31 0.75 36.23 9.21
CA VAL A 31 1.24 35.34 8.15
C VAL A 31 1.56 36.18 6.92
N ARG A 32 2.71 35.94 6.30
CA ARG A 32 3.17 36.62 5.08
C ARG A 32 3.66 35.59 4.07
N GLY A 33 3.63 35.93 2.79
CA GLY A 33 4.19 35.10 1.71
C GLY A 33 3.33 33.90 1.29
N VAL A 34 2.06 33.88 1.69
CA VAL A 34 1.06 32.94 1.16
C VAL A 34 0.07 33.66 0.25
N GLU A 35 -0.18 33.08 -0.93
CA GLU A 35 -1.12 33.63 -1.91
C GLU A 35 -2.33 32.70 -2.06
N ALA A 36 -2.09 31.39 -2.15
CA ALA A 36 -3.17 30.40 -2.31
C ALA A 36 -3.67 29.85 -0.97
N THR A 37 -2.79 29.69 0.02
CA THR A 37 -3.13 29.11 1.33
C THR A 37 -3.80 30.14 2.21
N SER A 38 -4.91 29.75 2.84
CA SER A 38 -5.57 30.60 3.83
C SER A 38 -4.65 30.85 5.02
N GLU A 39 -4.40 32.13 5.32
CA GLU A 39 -3.65 32.55 6.51
C GLU A 39 -4.25 31.95 7.79
N SER A 40 -5.58 31.83 7.86
CA SER A 40 -6.28 31.27 9.02
C SER A 40 -5.87 29.82 9.32
N LYS A 41 -5.59 29.01 8.29
CA LYS A 41 -5.16 27.61 8.43
C LYS A 41 -3.77 27.52 9.06
N ILE A 42 -2.87 28.44 8.69
CA ILE A 42 -1.52 28.55 9.23
C ILE A 42 -1.57 29.08 10.65
N THR A 43 -2.30 30.18 10.88
CA THR A 43 -2.46 30.80 12.20
C THR A 43 -3.12 29.86 13.22
N ALA A 44 -4.03 28.98 12.78
CA ALA A 44 -4.65 27.97 13.64
C ALA A 44 -3.63 27.01 14.27
N ALA A 45 -2.56 26.65 13.56
CA ALA A 45 -1.52 25.75 14.07
C ALA A 45 -0.76 26.33 15.28
N PHE A 46 -0.68 27.66 15.38
CA PHE A 46 0.07 28.40 16.40
C PHE A 46 -0.80 28.97 17.53
N GLN A 47 -2.08 28.62 17.63
CA GLN A 47 -2.97 29.19 18.67
C GLN A 47 -2.50 28.89 20.10
N GLU A 48 -1.78 27.78 20.31
CA GLU A 48 -1.20 27.45 21.63
C GLU A 48 -0.13 28.44 22.07
N ALA A 49 0.58 29.08 21.13
CA ALA A 49 1.59 30.08 21.44
C ALA A 49 1.00 31.31 22.16
N LYS A 50 -0.29 31.60 21.97
CA LYS A 50 -0.98 32.69 22.69
C LYS A 50 -1.16 32.44 24.19
N LYS A 51 -1.01 31.20 24.64
CA LYS A 51 -1.14 30.82 26.05
C LYS A 51 0.19 30.88 26.81
N ALA A 52 1.31 31.00 26.09
CA ALA A 52 2.62 31.06 26.71
C ALA A 52 2.80 32.36 27.50
N THR A 53 3.35 32.22 28.70
CA THR A 53 3.64 33.36 29.59
C THR A 53 5.14 33.61 29.73
N THR A 54 5.95 32.62 29.37
CA THR A 54 7.42 32.69 29.39
C THR A 54 7.99 32.45 28.00
N LEU A 55 9.23 32.89 27.77
CA LEU A 55 9.93 32.68 26.49
C LEU A 55 10.13 31.18 26.19
N ASN A 56 10.37 30.37 27.22
CA ASN A 56 10.54 28.92 27.05
C ASN A 56 9.24 28.24 26.60
N GLU A 57 8.11 28.56 27.25
CA GLU A 57 6.79 28.06 26.84
C GLU A 57 6.43 28.52 25.42
N LEU A 58 6.78 29.76 25.08
CA LEU A 58 6.52 30.31 23.75
C LEU A 58 7.31 29.55 22.68
N ASN A 59 8.60 29.31 22.93
CA ASN A 59 9.45 28.55 22.00
C ASN A 59 8.94 27.12 21.81
N GLU A 60 8.54 26.44 22.88
CA GLU A 60 7.95 25.09 22.80
C GLU A 60 6.65 25.10 21.96
N ALA A 61 5.75 26.05 22.22
CA ALA A 61 4.51 26.18 21.48
C ALA A 61 4.73 26.53 19.99
N ILE A 62 5.75 27.34 19.67
CA ILE A 62 6.15 27.64 18.30
C ILE A 62 6.69 26.38 17.61
N SER A 63 7.53 25.59 18.28
CA SER A 63 8.02 24.32 17.73
C SER A 63 6.86 23.36 17.40
N ILE A 64 5.87 23.25 18.28
CA ILE A 64 4.65 22.45 18.03
C ILE A 64 3.87 23.02 16.84
N GLY A 65 3.71 24.34 16.74
CA GLY A 65 3.05 24.99 15.62
C GLY A 65 3.75 24.75 14.28
N LEU A 66 5.08 24.81 14.26
CA LEU A 66 5.89 24.50 13.08
C LEU A 66 5.74 23.04 12.64
N GLU A 67 5.70 22.10 13.58
CA GLU A 67 5.44 20.69 13.26
C GLU A 67 4.07 20.52 12.59
N ARG A 68 3.02 21.14 13.17
CA ARG A 68 1.65 21.10 12.62
C ARG A 68 1.54 21.71 11.23
N VAL A 69 2.22 22.84 10.98
CA VAL A 69 2.27 23.45 9.64
C VAL A 69 3.09 22.60 8.67
N GLY A 70 4.16 21.97 9.13
CA GLY A 70 4.95 21.02 8.35
C GLY A 70 4.09 19.87 7.79
N LYS A 71 3.16 19.36 8.61
CA LYS A 71 2.20 18.30 8.20
C LYS A 71 1.22 18.74 7.11
N LEU A 72 1.02 20.04 6.88
CA LEU A 72 0.17 20.54 5.79
C LEU A 72 0.79 20.29 4.40
N ASP A 73 2.12 20.14 4.32
CA ASP A 73 2.88 19.88 3.09
C ASP A 73 2.59 20.86 1.92
N VAL A 74 2.29 22.12 2.24
CA VAL A 74 2.06 23.20 1.25
C VAL A 74 3.09 24.32 1.28
N LEU A 75 3.99 24.34 2.28
CA LEU A 75 5.03 25.36 2.42
C LEU A 75 6.42 24.75 2.25
N ASN A 76 7.28 25.38 1.45
CA ASN A 76 8.69 25.04 1.29
C ASN A 76 9.49 25.41 2.54
N ASN A 77 9.19 26.56 3.14
CA ASN A 77 9.84 27.07 4.34
C ASN A 77 8.90 27.98 5.13
N VAL A 78 9.13 28.06 6.44
CA VAL A 78 8.44 28.97 7.37
C VAL A 78 9.50 29.61 8.26
N ASN A 79 9.75 30.89 8.06
CA ASN A 79 10.63 31.67 8.93
C ASN A 79 9.80 32.28 10.06
N VAL A 80 10.27 32.11 11.29
CA VAL A 80 9.63 32.64 12.50
C VAL A 80 10.37 33.89 12.95
N ILE A 81 9.65 34.99 13.09
CA ILE A 81 10.18 36.26 13.57
C ILE A 81 9.35 36.67 14.79
N LEU A 82 10.03 36.95 15.90
CA LEU A 82 9.41 37.51 17.10
C LEU A 82 9.72 39.00 17.14
N ASP A 83 8.68 39.82 17.06
CA ASP A 83 8.77 41.26 17.21
C ASP A 83 8.20 41.64 18.58
N ALA A 84 8.99 42.34 19.40
CA ALA A 84 8.61 42.68 20.77
C ALA A 84 8.67 44.19 20.95
N ASP A 85 7.61 44.76 21.54
CA ASP A 85 7.59 46.18 21.90
C ASP A 85 8.27 46.45 23.25
N ASP A 86 8.53 47.72 23.56
CA ASP A 86 9.09 48.16 24.85
C ASP A 86 8.19 47.78 26.04
N SER A 87 6.92 47.46 25.79
CA SER A 87 5.93 47.00 26.77
C SER A 87 5.86 45.47 26.88
N LYS A 88 6.80 44.74 26.27
CA LYS A 88 6.92 43.27 26.30
C LYS A 88 5.73 42.53 25.67
N ASN A 89 4.96 43.20 24.83
CA ASN A 89 4.01 42.54 23.94
C ASN A 89 4.77 41.96 22.76
N VAL A 90 4.52 40.70 22.47
CA VAL A 90 5.17 40.00 21.37
C VAL A 90 4.16 39.81 20.23
N ALA A 91 4.59 40.07 19.01
CA ALA A 91 3.93 39.68 17.77
C ALA A 91 4.76 38.59 17.09
N LEU A 92 4.08 37.51 16.69
CA LEU A 92 4.68 36.42 15.95
C LEU A 92 4.43 36.62 14.46
N VAL A 93 5.50 36.81 13.68
CA VAL A 93 5.43 36.94 12.23
C VAL A 93 5.95 35.66 11.58
N LEU A 94 5.08 35.01 10.80
CA LEU A 94 5.36 33.80 10.04
C LEU A 94 5.56 34.18 8.57
N ASP A 95 6.81 34.20 8.14
CA ASP A 95 7.18 34.48 6.75
C ASP A 95 7.34 33.17 5.98
N CYS A 96 6.34 32.88 5.16
CA CYS A 96 6.15 31.59 4.51
C CYS A 96 6.54 31.65 3.03
N LYS A 97 6.93 30.50 2.48
CA LYS A 97 7.08 30.31 1.04
C LYS A 97 6.29 29.10 0.58
N GLU A 98 5.29 29.29 -0.28
CA GLU A 98 4.47 28.19 -0.78
C GLU A 98 5.25 27.21 -1.67
N LYS A 99 4.82 25.94 -1.67
CA LYS A 99 5.30 24.91 -2.60
C LYS A 99 4.66 25.09 -3.97
N GLN A 100 5.31 24.52 -4.98
CA GLN A 100 4.71 24.42 -6.30
C GLN A 100 3.44 23.56 -6.24
N SER A 101 2.33 24.13 -6.72
CA SER A 101 1.01 23.51 -6.67
C SER A 101 0.91 22.26 -7.54
N THR A 102 1.44 22.34 -8.77
CA THR A 102 1.32 21.27 -9.76
C THR A 102 2.42 20.21 -9.60
N ARG A 103 2.02 18.95 -9.68
CA ARG A 103 2.88 17.78 -9.84
C ARG A 103 2.44 16.99 -11.06
N LEU A 104 3.40 16.58 -11.87
CA LEU A 104 3.16 15.67 -12.97
C LEU A 104 4.25 14.61 -12.94
N SER A 105 3.86 13.35 -13.00
CA SER A 105 4.78 12.23 -13.20
C SER A 105 4.22 11.30 -14.26
N ALA A 106 5.11 10.81 -15.10
CA ALA A 106 4.82 9.76 -16.06
C ALA A 106 5.93 8.71 -15.98
N GLY A 107 5.54 7.44 -15.96
CA GLY A 107 6.46 6.32 -15.81
C GLY A 107 6.00 5.12 -16.61
N THR A 108 6.95 4.26 -16.95
CA THR A 108 6.68 2.95 -17.52
C THR A 108 7.46 1.89 -16.75
N THR A 109 6.80 0.78 -16.44
CA THR A 109 7.39 -0.37 -15.77
C THR A 109 7.21 -1.60 -16.64
N VAL A 110 8.23 -2.45 -16.72
CA VAL A 110 8.16 -3.74 -17.39
C VAL A 110 8.33 -4.82 -16.33
N ASN A 111 7.41 -5.78 -16.26
CA ASN A 111 7.53 -6.90 -15.32
C ASN A 111 8.41 -8.04 -15.88
N ASP A 112 8.69 -9.03 -15.02
CA ASP A 112 9.45 -10.25 -15.32
C ASP A 112 8.85 -11.10 -16.46
N LYS A 113 7.55 -10.91 -16.75
CA LYS A 113 6.84 -11.54 -17.87
C LYS A 113 6.80 -10.67 -19.14
N GLY A 114 7.57 -9.59 -19.20
CA GLY A 114 7.64 -8.68 -20.35
C GLY A 114 6.41 -7.80 -20.55
N GLN A 115 5.49 -7.74 -19.57
CA GLN A 115 4.29 -6.91 -19.66
C GLN A 115 4.63 -5.48 -19.28
N VAL A 116 4.19 -4.55 -20.11
CA VAL A 116 4.40 -3.12 -19.92
C VAL A 116 3.22 -2.54 -19.15
N LYS A 117 3.52 -1.76 -18.11
CA LYS A 117 2.59 -0.92 -17.36
C LYS A 117 3.00 0.54 -17.57
N GLY A 118 2.07 1.38 -18.01
CA GLY A 118 2.23 2.83 -18.04
C GLY A 118 1.52 3.47 -16.85
N GLU A 119 2.11 4.49 -16.26
CA GLU A 119 1.56 5.24 -15.14
C GLU A 119 1.68 6.73 -15.44
N ILE A 120 0.59 7.46 -15.25
CA ILE A 120 0.54 8.91 -15.36
C ILE A 120 -0.17 9.42 -14.11
N SER A 121 0.48 10.30 -13.36
CA SER A 121 -0.11 10.92 -12.18
C SER A 121 -0.04 12.44 -12.32
N PHE A 122 -1.20 13.08 -12.15
CA PHE A 122 -1.31 14.52 -12.04
C PHE A 122 -1.75 14.86 -10.62
N GLY A 123 -1.02 15.74 -9.96
CA GLY A 123 -1.34 16.24 -8.63
C GLY A 123 -1.46 17.76 -8.64
N TYR A 124 -2.42 18.28 -7.88
CA TYR A 124 -2.54 19.70 -7.60
C TYR A 124 -2.65 19.90 -6.09
N ARG A 125 -1.83 20.78 -5.53
CA ARG A 125 -1.86 21.14 -4.12
C ARG A 125 -2.62 22.44 -3.93
N ASN A 126 -3.37 22.46 -2.83
CA ASN A 126 -4.00 23.62 -2.22
C ASN A 126 -4.98 24.33 -3.16
N LEU A 127 -5.88 23.57 -3.79
CA LEU A 127 -6.86 24.12 -4.73
C LEU A 127 -7.92 24.96 -4.00
N LEU A 128 -8.29 24.56 -2.77
CA LEU A 128 -9.30 25.22 -1.95
C LEU A 128 -8.68 26.18 -0.91
N GLY A 129 -7.36 26.34 -0.90
CA GLY A 129 -6.64 27.15 0.08
C GLY A 129 -6.60 26.55 1.49
N GLN A 130 -7.00 25.28 1.67
CA GLN A 130 -7.08 24.60 2.97
C GLN A 130 -5.97 23.56 3.19
N ALA A 131 -4.89 23.68 2.41
CA ALA A 131 -3.84 22.67 2.27
C ALA A 131 -4.33 21.32 1.71
N ASP A 132 -5.43 21.34 0.98
CA ASP A 132 -5.99 20.18 0.31
C ASP A 132 -5.07 19.67 -0.81
N ARG A 133 -5.21 18.40 -1.18
CA ARG A 133 -4.44 17.81 -2.29
C ARG A 133 -5.36 17.00 -3.18
N TRP A 134 -5.23 17.21 -4.47
CA TRP A 134 -5.97 16.51 -5.51
C TRP A 134 -4.98 15.72 -6.34
N ASP A 135 -5.21 14.43 -6.48
CA ASP A 135 -4.40 13.53 -7.28
C ASP A 135 -5.29 12.76 -8.25
N VAL A 136 -4.86 12.67 -9.50
CA VAL A 136 -5.49 11.86 -10.54
C VAL A 136 -4.41 10.94 -11.10
N ASP A 137 -4.61 9.65 -10.93
CA ASP A 137 -3.70 8.60 -11.35
C ASP A 137 -4.34 7.75 -12.45
N ALA A 138 -3.64 7.60 -13.56
CA ALA A 138 -4.00 6.74 -14.67
C ALA A 138 -2.95 5.63 -14.80
N ASN A 139 -3.37 4.39 -14.65
CA ASN A 139 -2.55 3.20 -14.84
C ASN A 139 -3.06 2.45 -16.06
N ILE A 140 -2.17 2.14 -17.00
CA ILE A 140 -2.49 1.40 -18.22
C ILE A 140 -1.66 0.12 -18.21
N ASP A 141 -2.30 -1.03 -18.33
CA ASP A 141 -1.64 -2.31 -18.50
C ASP A 141 -2.37 -3.19 -19.51
N LYS A 142 -1.95 -4.45 -19.63
CA LYS A 142 -2.57 -5.44 -20.52
C LYS A 142 -4.01 -5.82 -20.16
N THR A 143 -4.49 -5.43 -18.98
CA THR A 143 -5.82 -5.76 -18.47
C THR A 143 -6.80 -4.60 -18.66
N GLY A 144 -6.31 -3.37 -18.69
CA GLY A 144 -7.07 -2.20 -19.14
C GLY A 144 -6.49 -0.88 -18.61
N LEU A 145 -7.35 0.13 -18.59
CA LEU A 145 -7.09 1.43 -17.96
C LEU A 145 -7.72 1.45 -16.57
N THR A 146 -6.93 1.80 -15.56
CA THR A 146 -7.40 2.15 -14.22
C THR A 146 -7.22 3.64 -14.00
N LEU A 147 -8.30 4.35 -13.66
CA LEU A 147 -8.29 5.76 -13.27
C LEU A 147 -8.66 5.88 -11.79
N VAL A 148 -7.91 6.65 -11.03
CA VAL A 148 -8.17 6.93 -9.62
C VAL A 148 -8.07 8.42 -9.38
N GLY A 149 -9.15 9.05 -8.94
CA GLY A 149 -9.16 10.41 -8.42
C GLY A 149 -9.18 10.40 -6.91
N ARG A 150 -8.34 11.20 -6.26
CA ARG A 150 -8.22 11.30 -4.80
C ARG A 150 -8.16 12.75 -4.39
N THR A 151 -8.93 13.09 -3.37
CA THR A 151 -8.87 14.36 -2.67
C THR A 151 -8.50 14.07 -1.23
N PHE A 152 -7.48 14.77 -0.73
CA PHE A 152 -7.00 14.72 0.64
C PHE A 152 -7.20 16.07 1.31
N LEU A 153 -7.75 16.06 2.51
CA LEU A 153 -8.06 17.24 3.31
C LEU A 153 -7.39 17.07 4.69
N PRO A 154 -6.22 17.69 4.91
CA PRO A 154 -5.52 17.57 6.17
C PRO A 154 -6.22 18.34 7.29
N GLN A 155 -6.04 17.85 8.52
CA GLN A 155 -6.57 18.48 9.73
C GLN A 155 -8.08 18.74 9.67
N SER A 156 -8.84 17.73 9.26
CA SER A 156 -10.29 17.84 9.08
C SER A 156 -11.06 17.71 10.40
N PHE A 157 -10.47 17.09 11.42
CA PHE A 157 -11.14 16.79 12.69
C PHE A 157 -10.29 17.19 13.92
N ASN A 158 -8.98 17.00 13.84
CA ASN A 158 -7.99 17.39 14.85
C ASN A 158 -6.66 17.72 14.12
N ASN A 159 -5.57 17.98 14.84
CA ASN A 159 -4.29 18.40 14.25
C ASN A 159 -3.56 17.32 13.43
N ASP A 160 -3.94 16.04 13.57
CA ASP A 160 -3.32 14.89 12.89
C ASP A 160 -4.30 14.14 11.97
N GLY A 161 -5.59 14.45 12.08
CA GLY A 161 -6.66 13.73 11.43
C GLY A 161 -6.93 14.28 10.04
N ALA A 162 -7.16 13.40 9.08
CA ALA A 162 -7.36 13.76 7.69
C ALA A 162 -8.58 13.07 7.08
N LEU A 163 -9.13 13.69 6.04
CA LEU A 163 -10.22 13.12 5.26
C LEU A 163 -9.74 12.86 3.83
N TYR A 164 -10.00 11.66 3.34
CA TYR A 164 -9.78 11.27 1.96
C TYR A 164 -11.12 10.97 1.31
N VAL A 165 -11.33 11.52 0.11
CA VAL A 165 -12.43 11.17 -0.77
C VAL A 165 -11.81 10.68 -2.06
N SER A 166 -12.22 9.52 -2.54
CA SER A 166 -11.69 8.99 -3.79
C SER A 166 -12.76 8.32 -4.63
N GLY A 167 -12.57 8.39 -5.94
CA GLY A 167 -13.34 7.67 -6.93
C GLY A 167 -12.41 6.91 -7.85
N PHE A 168 -12.81 5.74 -8.31
CA PHE A 168 -12.02 4.96 -9.24
C PHE A 168 -12.87 4.31 -10.33
N LEU A 169 -12.23 4.10 -11.48
CA LEU A 169 -12.69 3.27 -12.58
C LEU A 169 -11.59 2.25 -12.87
N ASN A 170 -11.91 0.98 -12.77
CA ASN A 170 -11.03 -0.13 -13.10
C ASN A 170 -11.55 -0.84 -14.35
N GLY A 171 -10.89 -0.58 -15.47
CA GLY A 171 -11.23 -1.15 -16.78
C GLY A 171 -10.91 -2.63 -16.92
N GLY A 172 -10.25 -3.24 -15.94
CA GLY A 172 -9.94 -4.66 -15.97
C GLY A 172 -9.01 -5.15 -14.88
N ARG A 173 -9.44 -6.15 -14.11
CA ARG A 173 -8.62 -6.96 -13.21
C ARG A 173 -8.82 -8.43 -13.55
N VAL A 174 -7.75 -9.09 -13.97
CA VAL A 174 -7.78 -10.54 -14.22
C VAL A 174 -7.85 -11.27 -12.88
N LEU A 175 -8.90 -12.05 -12.67
CA LEU A 175 -9.09 -12.90 -11.49
C LEU A 175 -8.53 -14.30 -11.74
N THR A 176 -8.79 -14.85 -12.93
CA THR A 176 -8.23 -16.11 -13.45
C THR A 176 -7.97 -15.94 -14.96
N ASN A 177 -7.36 -16.90 -15.66
CA ASN A 177 -7.14 -16.70 -17.11
C ASN A 177 -8.46 -16.69 -17.91
N LEU A 178 -9.57 -17.12 -17.30
CA LEU A 178 -10.90 -17.14 -17.90
C LEU A 178 -11.80 -15.98 -17.45
N LEU A 179 -11.47 -15.33 -16.32
CA LEU A 179 -12.36 -14.37 -15.67
C LEU A 179 -11.69 -13.02 -15.43
N GLN A 180 -12.36 -11.96 -15.85
CA GLN A 180 -11.96 -10.59 -15.62
C GLN A 180 -13.06 -9.79 -14.94
N GLU A 181 -12.67 -8.95 -13.98
CA GLU A 181 -13.52 -8.00 -13.30
C GLU A 181 -13.30 -6.60 -13.85
N LYS A 182 -14.38 -5.88 -14.11
CA LYS A 182 -14.40 -4.42 -14.24
C LYS A 182 -15.13 -3.87 -13.04
N SER A 183 -14.61 -2.80 -12.45
CA SER A 183 -15.26 -2.20 -11.30
C SER A 183 -15.12 -0.69 -11.28
N ASN A 184 -16.02 -0.04 -10.57
CA ASN A 184 -15.97 1.38 -10.31
C ASN A 184 -16.54 1.63 -8.92
N GLY A 185 -16.03 2.66 -8.26
CA GLY A 185 -16.43 2.91 -6.89
C GLY A 185 -16.04 4.27 -6.38
N VAL A 186 -16.59 4.57 -5.21
CA VAL A 186 -16.29 5.75 -4.42
C VAL A 186 -15.99 5.31 -3.00
N SER A 187 -15.09 6.03 -2.34
CA SER A 187 -14.73 5.76 -0.97
C SER A 187 -14.46 7.04 -0.21
N VAL A 188 -14.85 7.04 1.06
CA VAL A 188 -14.52 8.09 2.03
C VAL A 188 -13.72 7.46 3.14
N ARG A 189 -12.57 8.03 3.49
CA ARG A 189 -11.71 7.54 4.57
C ARG A 189 -11.36 8.67 5.52
N ALA A 190 -11.67 8.48 6.80
CA ALA A 190 -11.23 9.34 7.88
C ALA A 190 -10.00 8.70 8.55
N GLU A 191 -8.88 9.41 8.54
CA GLU A 191 -7.72 9.13 9.37
C GLU A 191 -7.89 9.91 10.67
N ILE A 192 -7.98 9.19 11.78
CA ILE A 192 -8.26 9.78 13.10
C ILE A 192 -6.95 10.24 13.74
N ASN A 193 -5.89 9.46 13.51
CA ASN A 193 -4.50 9.68 13.91
C ASN A 193 -3.60 8.70 13.12
N ASP A 194 -2.29 8.76 13.37
CA ASP A 194 -1.27 7.92 12.73
C ASP A 194 -1.48 6.40 12.88
N ARG A 195 -2.37 5.96 13.78
CA ARG A 195 -2.64 4.55 14.07
C ARG A 195 -3.99 4.08 13.57
N HIS A 196 -5.01 4.94 13.54
CA HIS A 196 -6.39 4.53 13.29
C HIS A 196 -6.98 5.26 12.09
N SER A 197 -7.49 4.48 11.14
CA SER A 197 -8.32 4.99 10.06
C SER A 197 -9.59 4.16 9.87
N ILE A 198 -10.65 4.83 9.44
CA ILE A 198 -11.95 4.23 9.11
C ILE A 198 -12.27 4.61 7.66
N SER A 199 -12.69 3.63 6.85
CA SER A 199 -13.16 3.88 5.48
C SER A 199 -14.53 3.30 5.25
N TYR A 200 -15.33 4.01 4.46
CA TYR A 200 -16.54 3.48 3.85
C TYR A 200 -16.34 3.44 2.34
N ASP A 201 -16.47 2.26 1.77
CA ASP A 201 -16.19 1.97 0.38
C ASP A 201 -17.48 1.47 -0.30
N PHE A 202 -17.81 2.01 -1.46
CA PHE A 202 -18.91 1.57 -2.30
C PHE A 202 -18.38 1.23 -3.69
N GLU A 203 -18.59 -0.01 -4.13
CA GLU A 203 -18.06 -0.55 -5.36
C GLU A 203 -19.14 -1.28 -6.15
N MET A 204 -19.24 -0.98 -7.44
CA MET A 204 -20.01 -1.73 -8.42
C MET A 204 -19.03 -2.57 -9.24
N ARG A 205 -19.36 -3.84 -9.45
CA ARG A 205 -18.50 -4.80 -10.13
C ARG A 205 -19.27 -5.51 -11.24
N ARG A 206 -18.57 -5.76 -12.33
CA ARG A 206 -19.02 -6.57 -13.46
C ARG A 206 -17.95 -7.59 -13.82
N ASN A 207 -18.30 -8.86 -13.80
CA ASN A 207 -17.43 -9.96 -14.18
C ASN A 207 -17.76 -10.39 -15.61
N GLU A 208 -16.71 -10.55 -16.43
CA GLU A 208 -16.81 -10.88 -17.86
C GLU A 208 -15.84 -12.02 -18.20
N ASP A 209 -16.20 -12.81 -19.22
CA ASP A 209 -15.37 -13.89 -19.73
C ASP A 209 -14.27 -13.29 -20.63
N VAL A 210 -13.01 -13.64 -20.36
CA VAL A 210 -11.85 -13.18 -21.15
C VAL A 210 -12.01 -13.58 -22.63
N GLY A 211 -12.58 -14.74 -22.94
CA GLY A 211 -12.83 -15.20 -24.31
C GLY A 211 -13.87 -14.36 -25.08
N SER A 212 -14.79 -13.70 -24.37
CA SER A 212 -15.78 -12.80 -24.97
C SER A 212 -15.20 -11.46 -25.44
N MET A 213 -14.04 -11.06 -24.90
CA MET A 213 -13.34 -9.83 -25.29
C MET A 213 -12.68 -9.95 -26.66
N PHE A 214 -12.12 -11.12 -27.00
CA PHE A 214 -11.56 -11.36 -28.33
C PHE A 214 -12.62 -11.28 -29.45
N LYS A 215 -13.88 -11.66 -29.15
CA LYS A 215 -15.01 -11.54 -30.09
C LYS A 215 -15.52 -10.10 -30.26
N LYS A 216 -15.47 -9.26 -29.22
CA LYS A 216 -15.88 -7.84 -29.30
C LYS A 216 -14.79 -6.92 -29.84
N ALA A 217 -13.52 -7.22 -29.59
CA ALA A 217 -12.40 -6.42 -30.10
C ALA A 217 -12.28 -6.47 -31.63
N SER A 218 -12.80 -7.51 -32.28
CA SER A 218 -12.82 -7.61 -33.75
C SER A 218 -13.91 -6.76 -34.43
N SER A 219 -14.83 -6.13 -33.68
CA SER A 219 -16.00 -5.45 -34.26
C SER A 219 -16.03 -3.92 -34.10
N SER A 220 -15.10 -3.28 -33.37
CA SER A 220 -15.07 -1.81 -33.19
C SER A 220 -13.80 -1.17 -33.78
N GLY A 221 -13.91 -0.65 -35.01
CA GLY A 221 -12.80 -0.32 -35.93
C GLY A 221 -11.97 0.97 -35.72
N SER A 222 -12.12 1.70 -34.60
CA SER A 222 -11.43 2.99 -34.41
C SER A 222 -10.60 3.11 -33.13
N PHE A 223 -10.98 2.45 -32.04
CA PHE A 223 -10.24 2.49 -30.77
C PHE A 223 -9.14 1.40 -30.67
N SER A 224 -9.23 0.35 -31.49
CA SER A 224 -8.29 -0.79 -31.48
C SER A 224 -6.91 -0.46 -32.05
N ARG A 225 -6.79 0.55 -32.92
CA ARG A 225 -5.52 0.91 -33.59
C ARG A 225 -4.47 1.56 -32.68
N PHE A 226 -4.90 2.21 -31.60
CA PHE A 226 -3.98 2.81 -30.63
C PHE A 226 -3.37 1.74 -29.71
N PHE A 227 -4.19 0.79 -29.25
CA PHE A 227 -3.75 -0.30 -28.37
C PHE A 227 -3.12 -1.50 -29.09
N SER A 228 -3.46 -1.78 -30.36
CA SER A 228 -2.85 -2.89 -31.11
C SER A 228 -1.33 -2.76 -31.26
N ARG A 229 -0.79 -1.54 -31.16
CA ARG A 229 0.66 -1.29 -31.13
C ARG A 229 1.35 -1.75 -29.84
N PHE A 230 0.62 -1.82 -28.72
CA PHE A 230 1.14 -2.32 -27.44
C PHE A 230 0.92 -3.82 -27.26
N TYR A 231 -0.07 -4.41 -27.95
CA TYR A 231 -0.40 -5.84 -27.85
C TYR A 231 0.34 -6.74 -28.85
N ASN A 232 1.00 -6.19 -29.88
CA ASN A 232 1.75 -6.97 -30.86
C ASN A 232 3.15 -7.39 -30.41
N ALA A 233 3.28 -7.85 -29.16
CA ALA A 233 4.39 -8.72 -28.76
C ALA A 233 3.90 -10.16 -28.90
N LYS A 234 4.16 -10.78 -30.06
CA LYS A 234 3.98 -12.22 -30.29
C LYS A 234 4.76 -12.99 -29.20
N THR A 235 4.09 -13.33 -28.12
CA THR A 235 4.44 -14.47 -27.29
C THR A 235 3.61 -15.62 -27.82
N GLN A 236 4.30 -16.57 -28.42
CA GLN A 236 3.77 -17.83 -28.92
C GLN A 236 3.44 -18.72 -27.71
N ASP A 237 2.57 -18.26 -26.83
CA ASP A 237 1.92 -19.11 -25.85
C ASP A 237 0.67 -19.65 -26.56
N SER A 238 0.68 -20.96 -26.77
CA SER A 238 -0.42 -21.75 -27.32
C SER A 238 -1.77 -21.19 -26.85
N GLU A 239 -2.60 -20.75 -27.80
CA GLU A 239 -4.02 -20.48 -27.53
C GLU A 239 -4.57 -21.69 -26.76
N PRO A 240 -5.25 -21.49 -25.62
CA PRO A 240 -5.97 -22.59 -25.01
C PRO A 240 -6.96 -23.09 -26.07
N VAL A 241 -6.77 -24.33 -26.51
CA VAL A 241 -7.70 -25.02 -27.40
C VAL A 241 -9.00 -25.17 -26.62
N LEU A 242 -9.87 -24.17 -26.74
CA LEU A 242 -11.24 -24.27 -26.27
C LEU A 242 -11.97 -25.10 -27.31
N ASP A 243 -12.29 -26.34 -26.93
CA ASP A 243 -13.05 -27.25 -27.75
C ASP A 243 -14.37 -26.58 -28.14
N LYS A 244 -14.73 -26.61 -29.43
CA LYS A 244 -15.85 -25.82 -29.98
C LYS A 244 -17.22 -26.23 -29.41
N ASP A 245 -17.31 -27.38 -28.75
CA ASP A 245 -18.52 -27.87 -28.10
C ASP A 245 -18.70 -27.41 -26.64
N ASP A 246 -17.74 -26.73 -26.03
CA ASP A 246 -17.77 -26.33 -24.61
C ASP A 246 -18.53 -25.02 -24.32
N SER A 247 -19.41 -24.58 -25.22
CA SER A 247 -20.21 -23.34 -25.08
C SER A 247 -21.17 -23.32 -23.87
N VAL A 248 -21.24 -24.39 -23.07
CA VAL A 248 -22.13 -24.52 -21.91
C VAL A 248 -21.44 -25.10 -20.66
N VAL A 249 -20.13 -25.38 -20.64
CA VAL A 249 -19.48 -25.72 -19.37
C VAL A 249 -19.22 -24.42 -18.62
N LYS A 250 -20.22 -23.97 -17.84
CA LYS A 250 -20.00 -23.11 -16.68
C LYS A 250 -18.91 -23.79 -15.84
N SER A 251 -17.65 -23.43 -16.06
CA SER A 251 -16.54 -23.80 -15.18
C SER A 251 -17.03 -23.56 -13.74
N GLN A 252 -16.71 -24.47 -12.81
CA GLN A 252 -17.14 -24.35 -11.41
C GLN A 252 -16.81 -22.95 -10.84
N VAL A 253 -15.75 -22.32 -11.35
CA VAL A 253 -15.37 -20.92 -11.10
C VAL A 253 -16.50 -19.90 -11.37
N TRP A 254 -17.27 -20.07 -12.44
CA TRP A 254 -18.42 -19.22 -12.78
C TRP A 254 -19.58 -19.36 -11.82
N THR A 255 -19.68 -20.48 -11.09
CA THR A 255 -20.73 -20.65 -10.07
C THR A 255 -20.43 -19.89 -8.79
N GLU A 256 -19.17 -19.51 -8.58
CA GLU A 256 -18.69 -18.82 -7.38
C GLU A 256 -18.56 -17.29 -7.60
N VAL A 257 -19.07 -16.77 -8.72
CA VAL A 257 -19.03 -15.36 -9.09
C VAL A 257 -20.35 -14.92 -9.71
N LYS A 258 -20.87 -13.76 -9.29
CA LYS A 258 -22.04 -13.11 -9.93
C LYS A 258 -21.57 -12.24 -11.10
N GLU A 259 -22.34 -12.21 -12.20
CA GLU A 259 -22.01 -11.33 -13.34
C GLU A 259 -21.95 -9.87 -12.92
N GLN A 260 -22.88 -9.42 -12.08
CA GLN A 260 -22.87 -8.09 -11.49
C GLN A 260 -23.00 -8.21 -9.98
N SER A 261 -22.28 -7.37 -9.26
CA SER A 261 -22.41 -7.30 -7.80
C SER A 261 -22.13 -5.89 -7.30
N VAL A 262 -22.83 -5.52 -6.24
CA VAL A 262 -22.57 -4.28 -5.49
C VAL A 262 -22.01 -4.64 -4.13
N LYS A 263 -20.88 -4.01 -3.77
CA LYS A 263 -20.28 -4.13 -2.44
C LYS A 263 -20.25 -2.76 -1.78
N SER A 264 -20.94 -2.61 -0.66
CA SER A 264 -20.60 -1.58 0.30
C SER A 264 -19.89 -2.20 1.50
N SER A 265 -18.86 -1.52 2.00
CA SER A 265 -18.12 -2.01 3.16
C SER A 265 -17.59 -0.89 4.04
N LEU A 266 -17.65 -1.12 5.34
CA LEU A 266 -16.99 -0.33 6.37
C LEU A 266 -15.70 -1.04 6.78
N SER A 267 -14.57 -0.36 6.70
CA SER A 267 -13.26 -0.88 7.12
C SER A 267 -12.68 -0.06 8.27
N HIS A 268 -12.03 -0.72 9.21
CA HIS A 268 -11.20 -0.11 10.24
C HIS A 268 -9.78 -0.65 10.12
N THR A 269 -8.81 0.25 10.04
CA THR A 269 -7.38 -0.11 9.97
C THR A 269 -6.69 0.42 11.21
N TYR A 270 -6.00 -0.48 11.92
CA TYR A 270 -5.03 -0.16 12.93
C TYR A 270 -3.61 -0.37 12.38
N ARG A 271 -2.73 0.62 12.52
CA ARG A 271 -1.33 0.58 12.12
C ARG A 271 -0.44 0.94 13.31
N PHE A 272 0.65 0.22 13.45
CA PHE A 272 1.71 0.51 14.42
C PHE A 272 3.05 0.28 13.73
N ASP A 273 3.90 1.30 13.66
CA ASP A 273 5.20 1.23 12.99
C ASP A 273 6.27 1.86 13.89
N THR A 274 7.23 1.04 14.29
CA THR A 274 8.39 1.43 15.13
C THR A 274 9.70 1.11 14.43
N ARG A 275 9.65 0.79 13.14
CA ARG A 275 10.83 0.49 12.35
C ARG A 275 11.70 1.73 12.26
N ASN A 276 13.01 1.54 12.37
CA ASN A 276 13.99 2.62 12.21
C ASN A 276 14.06 3.17 10.78
N SER A 277 13.66 2.38 9.79
CA SER A 277 13.54 2.78 8.39
C SER A 277 12.38 2.04 7.75
N SER A 278 11.62 2.69 6.86
CA SER A 278 10.53 2.09 6.10
C SER A 278 11.01 1.14 5.01
N PHE A 279 12.15 1.45 4.37
CA PHE A 279 12.66 0.78 3.16
C PHE A 279 13.83 -0.18 3.44
N ALA A 280 14.63 0.10 4.46
CA ALA A 280 15.73 -0.74 4.91
C ALA A 280 15.69 -0.95 6.43
N PRO A 281 14.64 -1.58 6.98
CA PRO A 281 14.52 -1.76 8.41
C PRO A 281 15.62 -2.69 8.94
N SER A 282 16.31 -2.29 10.01
CA SER A 282 17.27 -3.12 10.74
C SER A 282 16.83 -3.40 12.18
N SER A 283 15.88 -2.62 12.71
CA SER A 283 15.31 -2.81 14.05
C SER A 283 13.88 -2.30 14.12
N GLY A 284 13.11 -2.86 15.04
CA GLY A 284 11.74 -2.42 15.35
C GLY A 284 10.69 -3.33 14.73
N ALA A 285 9.43 -2.91 14.78
CA ALA A 285 8.31 -3.73 14.33
C ALA A 285 7.27 -2.90 13.56
N PHE A 286 6.63 -3.55 12.61
CA PHE A 286 5.45 -3.08 11.89
C PHE A 286 4.29 -4.02 12.14
N PHE A 287 3.12 -3.46 12.39
CA PHE A 287 1.88 -4.20 12.55
C PHE A 287 0.73 -3.44 11.89
N LYS A 288 -0.08 -4.16 11.12
CA LYS A 288 -1.28 -3.65 10.47
C LYS A 288 -2.40 -4.68 10.64
N LEU A 289 -3.53 -4.22 11.16
CA LEU A 289 -4.75 -5.01 11.32
C LEU A 289 -5.90 -4.29 10.62
N VAL A 290 -6.60 -4.99 9.74
CA VAL A 290 -7.73 -4.47 8.97
C VAL A 290 -8.95 -5.31 9.23
N HIS A 291 -9.97 -4.70 9.82
CA HIS A 291 -11.31 -5.26 9.89
C HIS A 291 -12.14 -4.68 8.76
N ARG A 292 -12.97 -5.49 8.10
CA ARG A 292 -13.90 -5.01 7.09
C ARG A 292 -15.23 -5.74 7.20
N LEU A 293 -16.30 -4.97 7.28
CA LEU A 293 -17.68 -5.44 7.28
C LEU A 293 -18.32 -5.03 5.96
N ALA A 294 -18.57 -6.00 5.09
CA ALA A 294 -19.28 -5.82 3.83
C ALA A 294 -20.75 -6.23 3.99
N GLY A 295 -21.64 -5.52 3.30
CA GLY A 295 -23.09 -5.79 3.32
C GLY A 295 -23.92 -4.76 4.07
N LEU A 296 -23.39 -3.55 4.27
CA LEU A 296 -24.17 -2.38 4.73
C LEU A 296 -25.07 -1.80 3.61
N GLY A 297 -25.07 -2.46 2.44
CA GLY A 297 -25.74 -2.12 1.20
C GLY A 297 -25.15 -2.96 0.04
N GLY A 298 -26.00 -3.50 -0.82
CA GLY A 298 -25.58 -4.37 -1.93
C GLY A 298 -25.56 -5.87 -1.58
N ASP A 299 -25.02 -6.67 -2.50
CA ASP A 299 -25.18 -8.13 -2.55
C ASP A 299 -24.05 -8.89 -1.84
N VAL A 300 -22.92 -8.23 -1.59
CA VAL A 300 -21.73 -8.85 -0.99
C VAL A 300 -21.79 -8.73 0.52
N LYS A 301 -21.87 -9.87 1.23
CA LYS A 301 -22.04 -9.91 2.70
C LYS A 301 -20.98 -10.79 3.39
N HIS A 302 -19.92 -10.17 3.89
CA HIS A 302 -18.88 -10.87 4.64
C HIS A 302 -18.22 -9.96 5.68
N TYR A 303 -17.63 -10.59 6.68
CA TYR A 303 -16.68 -9.95 7.57
C TYR A 303 -15.28 -10.49 7.29
N SER A 304 -14.31 -9.62 7.09
CA SER A 304 -12.91 -10.03 6.90
C SER A 304 -11.99 -9.41 7.95
N VAL A 305 -11.00 -10.18 8.35
CA VAL A 305 -9.87 -9.73 9.16
C VAL A 305 -8.59 -10.03 8.37
N ASP A 306 -7.75 -9.01 8.19
CA ASP A 306 -6.44 -9.14 7.52
C ASP A 306 -5.35 -8.53 8.41
N MET A 307 -4.36 -9.35 8.77
CA MET A 307 -3.29 -9.00 9.69
C MET A 307 -1.93 -9.18 9.00
N ASN A 308 -1.12 -8.14 9.03
CA ASN A 308 0.26 -8.14 8.55
C ASN A 308 1.18 -7.64 9.67
N GLY A 309 2.14 -8.47 10.07
CA GLY A 309 3.14 -8.14 11.08
C GLY A 309 4.55 -8.44 10.58
N GLU A 310 5.50 -7.56 10.89
CA GLU A 310 6.91 -7.76 10.59
C GLU A 310 7.78 -7.25 11.74
N VAL A 311 8.72 -8.06 12.22
CA VAL A 311 9.62 -7.71 13.32
C VAL A 311 11.06 -7.87 12.85
N PHE A 312 11.91 -6.90 13.16
CA PHE A 312 13.32 -6.85 12.82
C PHE A 312 14.16 -6.79 14.10
N VAL A 313 15.09 -7.73 14.23
CA VAL A 313 15.98 -7.86 15.38
C VAL A 313 17.43 -7.88 14.91
N PRO A 314 18.26 -6.90 15.29
CA PRO A 314 19.69 -6.96 15.03
C PRO A 314 20.30 -8.04 15.93
N LEU A 315 20.76 -9.14 15.32
CA LEU A 315 21.44 -10.24 16.03
C LEU A 315 22.89 -9.91 16.33
N ILE A 316 23.54 -9.18 15.42
CA ILE A 316 24.88 -8.63 15.58
C ILE A 316 24.80 -7.17 15.14
N SER A 317 25.26 -6.26 16.00
CA SER A 317 25.21 -4.81 15.77
C SER A 317 25.64 -4.48 14.33
N ASP A 318 24.73 -3.84 13.60
CA ASP A 318 24.86 -3.31 12.23
C ASP A 318 25.32 -4.29 11.13
N SER A 319 25.35 -5.60 11.40
CA SER A 319 25.88 -6.60 10.45
C SER A 319 24.97 -7.81 10.23
N LEU A 320 24.15 -8.22 11.20
CA LEU A 320 23.23 -9.33 11.00
C LEU A 320 21.87 -8.97 11.57
N VAL A 321 20.87 -8.93 10.68
CA VAL A 321 19.48 -8.64 11.04
C VAL A 321 18.63 -9.88 10.77
N ALA A 322 17.94 -10.36 11.79
CA ALA A 322 16.87 -11.32 11.63
C ALA A 322 15.53 -10.59 11.45
N ALA A 323 14.69 -11.09 10.56
CA ALA A 323 13.34 -10.60 10.38
C ALA A 323 12.35 -11.75 10.33
N LEU A 324 11.19 -11.55 10.95
CA LEU A 324 10.04 -12.44 10.85
C LEU A 324 8.86 -11.64 10.33
N LYS A 325 8.26 -12.11 9.24
CA LYS A 325 7.04 -11.55 8.66
C LYS A 325 5.91 -12.56 8.75
N LEU A 326 4.72 -12.11 9.13
CA LEU A 326 3.49 -12.89 9.23
C LEU A 326 2.37 -12.16 8.49
N ASN A 327 1.64 -12.88 7.66
CA ASN A 327 0.45 -12.41 6.94
C ASN A 327 -0.66 -13.46 7.12
N VAL A 328 -1.70 -13.10 7.87
CA VAL A 328 -2.79 -14.00 8.24
C VAL A 328 -4.11 -13.29 8.00
N GLY A 329 -5.07 -13.97 7.40
CA GLY A 329 -6.36 -13.38 7.12
C GLY A 329 -7.46 -14.40 6.98
N THR A 330 -8.68 -13.99 7.33
CA THR A 330 -9.89 -14.78 7.16
C THR A 330 -11.04 -13.93 6.65
N ILE A 331 -11.89 -14.52 5.83
CA ILE A 331 -13.14 -13.95 5.32
C ILE A 331 -14.25 -14.90 5.71
N ILE A 332 -15.22 -14.36 6.42
CA ILE A 332 -16.33 -15.11 7.00
C ILE A 332 -17.62 -14.57 6.37
N PRO A 333 -18.41 -15.40 5.67
CA PRO A 333 -19.70 -14.98 5.16
C PRO A 333 -20.63 -14.66 6.34
N LEU A 334 -21.38 -13.57 6.22
CA LEU A 334 -22.35 -13.17 7.25
C LEU A 334 -23.66 -13.94 7.13
N ASP A 335 -24.09 -14.24 5.89
CA ASP A 335 -25.32 -14.98 5.60
C ASP A 335 -25.01 -16.48 5.46
N ARG A 336 -24.63 -17.12 6.58
CA ARG A 336 -24.22 -18.54 6.58
C ARG A 336 -25.35 -19.52 6.26
N GLN A 337 -26.61 -19.08 6.25
CA GLN A 337 -27.74 -19.97 5.99
C GLN A 337 -28.06 -20.08 4.51
N ASN A 338 -27.89 -18.99 3.75
CA ASN A 338 -28.24 -18.94 2.33
C ASN A 338 -27.03 -18.83 1.40
N ASP A 339 -25.94 -18.22 1.84
CA ASP A 339 -24.76 -17.97 1.00
C ASP A 339 -23.46 -18.08 1.81
N THR A 340 -22.98 -19.31 1.94
CA THR A 340 -21.68 -19.60 2.58
C THR A 340 -20.49 -19.31 1.67
N PHE A 341 -20.70 -18.94 0.40
CA PHE A 341 -19.63 -18.80 -0.57
C PHE A 341 -19.08 -17.37 -0.58
N ILE A 342 -17.75 -17.26 -0.50
CA ILE A 342 -17.06 -15.99 -0.73
C ILE A 342 -16.75 -15.88 -2.22
N SER A 343 -17.24 -14.81 -2.86
CA SER A 343 -16.96 -14.52 -4.27
C SER A 343 -15.46 -14.47 -4.55
N LEU A 344 -15.04 -14.95 -5.72
CA LEU A 344 -13.63 -14.88 -6.12
C LEU A 344 -13.08 -13.45 -6.10
N ASN A 345 -13.92 -12.44 -6.35
CA ASN A 345 -13.52 -11.03 -6.30
C ASN A 345 -12.89 -10.62 -4.96
N ASP A 346 -13.30 -11.24 -3.86
CA ASP A 346 -12.91 -10.85 -2.50
C ASP A 346 -11.89 -11.79 -1.86
N ARG A 347 -11.54 -12.90 -2.51
CA ARG A 347 -10.63 -13.91 -1.95
C ARG A 347 -9.21 -13.37 -1.78
N PHE A 348 -8.52 -13.91 -0.80
CA PHE A 348 -7.10 -13.68 -0.64
C PHE A 348 -6.31 -14.46 -1.69
N ILE A 349 -5.31 -13.79 -2.25
CA ILE A 349 -4.29 -14.38 -3.13
C ILE A 349 -2.95 -14.04 -2.49
N GLU A 350 -2.16 -15.06 -2.19
CA GLU A 350 -0.82 -14.88 -1.63
C GLU A 350 0.20 -15.64 -2.46
N LYS A 351 1.47 -15.31 -2.23
CA LYS A 351 2.61 -15.94 -2.89
C LYS A 351 3.63 -16.36 -1.86
N VAL A 352 4.16 -17.56 -2.04
CA VAL A 352 5.34 -18.08 -1.34
C VAL A 352 6.45 -18.15 -2.38
N ARG A 353 7.64 -17.59 -2.12
CA ARG A 353 8.72 -17.54 -3.12
C ARG A 353 9.08 -18.97 -3.55
N GLY A 354 9.32 -19.19 -4.83
CA GLY A 354 9.55 -20.52 -5.40
C GLY A 354 8.29 -21.18 -5.95
N PHE A 355 7.10 -20.66 -5.64
CA PHE A 355 5.84 -21.15 -6.18
C PHE A 355 5.19 -20.09 -7.09
N PRO A 356 4.59 -20.49 -8.23
CA PRO A 356 3.93 -19.55 -9.13
C PRO A 356 2.69 -18.89 -8.49
N ALA A 357 1.96 -19.64 -7.66
CA ALA A 357 0.85 -19.17 -6.85
C ALA A 357 0.62 -20.14 -5.68
N VAL A 358 0.01 -19.66 -4.60
CA VAL A 358 -0.42 -20.47 -3.46
C VAL A 358 -1.91 -20.24 -3.24
N GLY A 359 -2.67 -21.33 -3.20
CA GLY A 359 -4.12 -21.25 -3.09
C GLY A 359 -4.82 -22.53 -3.52
N THR A 360 -6.15 -22.48 -3.46
CA THR A 360 -6.97 -23.56 -4.00
C THR A 360 -6.80 -23.62 -5.52
N VAL A 361 -6.48 -24.81 -6.02
CA VAL A 361 -6.29 -25.10 -7.45
C VAL A 361 -7.59 -25.64 -8.01
N HIS A 362 -8.01 -25.16 -9.18
CA HIS A 362 -9.17 -25.70 -9.88
C HIS A 362 -8.82 -27.08 -10.48
N PRO A 363 -9.60 -28.13 -10.18
CA PRO A 363 -9.22 -29.51 -10.50
C PRO A 363 -9.11 -29.81 -12.01
N ARG A 364 -9.73 -28.98 -12.86
CA ARG A 364 -9.72 -29.16 -14.33
C ARG A 364 -8.87 -28.14 -15.08
N SER A 365 -8.79 -26.89 -14.61
CA SER A 365 -8.01 -25.84 -15.29
C SER A 365 -6.64 -25.64 -14.68
N GLU A 366 -6.36 -26.27 -13.54
CA GLU A 366 -5.12 -26.13 -12.76
C GLU A 366 -4.82 -24.68 -12.32
N GLU A 367 -5.82 -23.80 -12.40
CA GLU A 367 -5.68 -22.40 -12.01
C GLU A 367 -5.83 -22.21 -10.51
N VAL A 368 -4.95 -21.40 -9.92
CA VAL A 368 -5.08 -20.96 -8.53
C VAL A 368 -6.02 -19.77 -8.47
N TYR A 369 -7.10 -19.89 -7.69
CA TYR A 369 -8.11 -18.84 -7.54
C TYR A 369 -8.24 -18.31 -6.10
N GLY A 370 -7.22 -18.57 -5.28
CA GLY A 370 -7.12 -18.03 -3.91
C GLY A 370 -7.98 -18.77 -2.88
N GLY A 371 -8.34 -18.06 -1.82
CA GLY A 371 -9.18 -18.60 -0.76
C GLY A 371 -9.67 -17.58 0.28
N ASN A 372 -10.57 -18.02 1.17
CA ASN A 372 -11.09 -17.20 2.26
C ASN A 372 -10.26 -17.28 3.56
N ILE A 373 -9.25 -18.16 3.63
CA ILE A 373 -8.26 -18.20 4.71
C ILE A 373 -6.86 -18.18 4.09
N LYS A 374 -6.00 -17.30 4.61
CA LYS A 374 -4.56 -17.25 4.30
C LYS A 374 -3.73 -17.28 5.57
N ALA A 375 -2.59 -17.94 5.50
CA ALA A 375 -1.52 -17.81 6.49
C ALA A 375 -0.17 -17.98 5.78
N VAL A 376 0.68 -16.97 5.86
CA VAL A 376 2.03 -16.96 5.30
C VAL A 376 3.00 -16.41 6.34
N ALA A 377 4.12 -17.09 6.51
CA ALA A 377 5.22 -16.69 7.36
C ALA A 377 6.53 -16.72 6.57
N THR A 378 7.37 -15.73 6.83
CA THR A 378 8.70 -15.61 6.22
C THR A 378 9.71 -15.30 7.31
N GLY A 379 10.69 -16.19 7.47
CA GLY A 379 11.92 -15.90 8.20
C GLY A 379 12.99 -15.40 7.24
N ARG A 380 13.69 -14.32 7.59
CA ARG A 380 14.79 -13.76 6.79
C ARG A 380 15.99 -13.44 7.69
N LEU A 381 17.19 -13.71 7.20
CA LEU A 381 18.45 -13.20 7.72
C LEU A 381 19.05 -12.28 6.66
N VAL A 382 19.42 -11.06 7.04
CA VAL A 382 20.04 -10.07 6.16
C VAL A 382 21.41 -9.71 6.72
N PHE A 383 22.44 -9.74 5.88
CA PHE A 383 23.82 -9.48 6.26
C PHE A 383 24.58 -8.76 5.13
N PRO A 384 25.66 -8.01 5.41
CA PRO A 384 26.36 -7.25 4.40
C PRO A 384 27.00 -8.18 3.37
N PHE A 385 27.12 -7.69 2.12
CA PHE A 385 27.84 -8.43 1.10
C PHE A 385 29.31 -8.61 1.50
N PRO A 386 29.93 -9.80 1.33
CA PRO A 386 31.27 -10.09 1.85
C PRO A 386 32.39 -9.14 1.38
N VAL A 387 32.23 -8.54 0.19
CA VAL A 387 33.17 -7.55 -0.34
C VAL A 387 32.75 -6.15 0.12
N SER A 388 33.46 -5.63 1.12
CA SER A 388 33.13 -4.36 1.79
C SER A 388 33.00 -3.16 0.85
N PHE A 389 33.89 -3.05 -0.14
CA PHE A 389 33.81 -1.97 -1.14
C PHE A 389 32.51 -2.02 -1.95
N ILE A 390 32.05 -3.21 -2.34
CA ILE A 390 30.81 -3.38 -3.11
C ILE A 390 29.59 -3.10 -2.23
N HIS A 391 29.60 -3.57 -0.98
CA HIS A 391 28.56 -3.26 -0.01
C HIS A 391 28.39 -1.75 0.18
N GLN A 392 29.50 -1.03 0.42
CA GLN A 392 29.48 0.42 0.64
C GLN A 392 29.09 1.20 -0.61
N LEU A 393 29.57 0.79 -1.79
CA LEU A 393 29.30 1.50 -3.05
C LEU A 393 27.85 1.31 -3.54
N LEU A 394 27.30 0.10 -3.41
CA LEU A 394 26.00 -0.26 -3.99
C LEU A 394 24.89 -0.47 -2.96
N GLY A 395 25.16 -0.38 -1.66
CA GLY A 395 24.20 -0.73 -0.61
C GLY A 395 23.79 -2.20 -0.65
N LEU A 396 24.68 -3.08 -1.14
CA LEU A 396 24.38 -4.48 -1.41
C LEU A 396 24.41 -5.33 -0.13
N HIS A 397 23.35 -6.07 0.10
CA HIS A 397 23.19 -7.02 1.20
C HIS A 397 22.93 -8.41 0.65
N CYS A 398 23.42 -9.42 1.35
CA CYS A 398 22.99 -10.80 1.18
C CYS A 398 21.78 -11.07 2.06
N GLN A 399 20.88 -11.92 1.60
CA GLN A 399 19.77 -12.43 2.41
C GLN A 399 19.62 -13.93 2.27
N ALA A 400 19.33 -14.60 3.38
CA ALA A 400 18.85 -15.98 3.42
C ALA A 400 17.41 -15.97 3.93
N PHE A 401 16.55 -16.83 3.40
CA PHE A 401 15.14 -16.85 3.81
C PHE A 401 14.54 -18.24 3.79
N CYS A 402 13.48 -18.39 4.57
CA CYS A 402 12.56 -19.52 4.54
C CYS A 402 11.13 -18.99 4.55
N ASP A 403 10.32 -19.46 3.60
CA ASP A 403 8.90 -19.13 3.52
C ASP A 403 8.06 -20.37 3.75
N ILE A 404 6.94 -20.18 4.42
CA ILE A 404 5.91 -21.19 4.62
C ILE A 404 4.55 -20.53 4.51
N GLY A 405 3.62 -21.12 3.78
CA GLY A 405 2.27 -20.59 3.77
C GLY A 405 1.29 -21.43 2.98
N ASN A 406 0.02 -21.15 3.22
CA ASN A 406 -1.08 -21.72 2.46
C ASN A 406 -2.24 -20.72 2.37
N VAL A 407 -3.03 -20.88 1.32
CA VAL A 407 -4.30 -20.20 1.12
C VAL A 407 -5.32 -21.27 0.76
N SER A 408 -6.46 -21.28 1.43
CA SER A 408 -7.48 -22.29 1.17
C SER A 408 -8.88 -21.77 1.47
N ASN A 409 -9.87 -22.54 1.06
CA ASN A 409 -11.28 -22.26 1.31
C ASN A 409 -11.83 -23.15 2.42
N ILE A 410 -12.50 -22.52 3.38
CA ILE A 410 -13.44 -23.18 4.28
C ILE A 410 -14.87 -22.83 3.87
N ASN A 411 -15.67 -23.83 3.54
CA ASN A 411 -17.07 -23.65 3.18
C ASN A 411 -18.02 -24.25 4.24
N ASP A 412 -17.56 -25.27 4.96
CA ASP A 412 -18.29 -25.87 6.08
C ASP A 412 -17.69 -25.39 7.41
N TYR A 413 -18.49 -24.61 8.16
CA TYR A 413 -18.14 -24.06 9.46
C TYR A 413 -18.63 -24.94 10.63
N SER A 414 -19.11 -26.16 10.37
CA SER A 414 -19.36 -27.17 11.40
C SER A 414 -18.06 -27.62 12.07
N GLU A 415 -18.14 -28.22 13.26
CA GLU A 415 -16.96 -28.72 13.98
C GLU A 415 -16.14 -29.72 13.14
N ASN A 416 -16.83 -30.66 12.48
CA ASN A 416 -16.22 -31.63 11.57
C ASN A 416 -15.60 -30.94 10.35
N GLY A 417 -16.28 -29.96 9.75
CA GLY A 417 -15.78 -29.20 8.61
C GLY A 417 -14.51 -28.41 8.93
N VAL A 418 -14.46 -27.80 10.12
CA VAL A 418 -13.28 -27.09 10.62
C VAL A 418 -12.12 -28.07 10.88
N GLN A 419 -12.38 -29.25 11.43
CA GLN A 419 -11.34 -30.26 11.63
C GLN A 419 -10.74 -30.74 10.31
N GLN A 420 -11.58 -31.11 9.34
CA GLN A 420 -11.15 -31.51 8.00
C GLN A 420 -10.39 -30.38 7.29
N PHE A 421 -10.86 -29.15 7.43
CA PHE A 421 -10.17 -27.97 6.90
C PHE A 421 -8.79 -27.82 7.51
N ARG A 422 -8.63 -27.95 8.84
CA ARG A 422 -7.31 -27.84 9.51
C ARG A 422 -6.34 -28.88 8.98
N GLU A 423 -6.77 -30.14 8.85
CA GLU A 423 -5.95 -31.21 8.29
C GLU A 423 -5.55 -30.91 6.84
N LYS A 424 -6.49 -30.50 5.99
CA LYS A 424 -6.24 -30.13 4.60
C LYS A 424 -5.34 -28.91 4.47
N PHE A 425 -5.53 -27.90 5.31
CA PHE A 425 -4.76 -26.66 5.31
C PHE A 425 -3.30 -26.92 5.71
N CYS A 426 -3.07 -27.72 6.75
CA CYS A 426 -1.73 -28.12 7.18
C CYS A 426 -1.03 -28.99 6.13
N LYS A 427 -1.74 -29.94 5.50
CA LYS A 427 -1.18 -30.75 4.40
C LYS A 427 -0.87 -29.92 3.16
N GLY A 428 -1.60 -28.81 2.92
CA GLY A 428 -1.37 -27.93 1.77
C GLY A 428 -0.30 -26.85 1.98
N LEU A 429 0.51 -26.91 3.05
CA LEU A 429 1.55 -25.91 3.31
C LEU A 429 2.65 -25.95 2.24
N HIS A 430 2.82 -24.82 1.57
CA HIS A 430 3.89 -24.60 0.61
C HIS A 430 5.09 -24.06 1.37
N THR A 431 6.21 -24.79 1.34
CA THR A 431 7.45 -24.36 1.99
C THR A 431 8.55 -24.15 0.97
N SER A 432 9.36 -23.12 1.19
CA SER A 432 10.56 -22.87 0.38
C SER A 432 11.66 -22.27 1.22
N TYR A 433 12.87 -22.36 0.72
CA TYR A 433 14.02 -21.68 1.28
C TYR A 433 14.90 -21.18 0.15
N GLY A 434 15.72 -20.19 0.46
CA GLY A 434 16.50 -19.54 -0.57
C GLY A 434 17.52 -18.56 -0.05
N PHE A 435 18.26 -18.00 -1.00
CA PHE A 435 19.19 -16.92 -0.77
C PHE A 435 18.98 -15.85 -1.84
N GLY A 436 19.43 -14.63 -1.57
CA GLY A 436 19.28 -13.53 -2.47
C GLY A 436 20.23 -12.37 -2.19
N LEU A 437 20.20 -11.40 -3.08
CA LEU A 437 20.89 -10.14 -2.95
C LEU A 437 19.86 -9.02 -2.88
N ALA A 438 20.02 -8.10 -1.94
CA ALA A 438 19.18 -6.94 -1.77
C ALA A 438 20.01 -5.67 -1.95
N MET A 439 19.66 -4.86 -2.93
CA MET A 439 20.27 -3.56 -3.19
C MET A 439 19.40 -2.47 -2.59
N MET A 440 19.95 -1.75 -1.62
CA MET A 440 19.27 -0.64 -0.95
C MET A 440 19.50 0.65 -1.74
N LEU A 441 18.44 1.28 -2.22
CA LEU A 441 18.45 2.54 -2.96
C LEU A 441 17.73 3.62 -2.14
N SER A 442 17.98 4.89 -2.44
CA SER A 442 17.34 6.02 -1.75
C SER A 442 15.82 6.07 -1.90
N PHE A 443 15.28 5.42 -2.94
CA PHE A 443 13.86 5.41 -3.26
C PHE A 443 13.19 4.04 -3.05
N GLY A 444 13.94 3.03 -2.56
CA GLY A 444 13.40 1.68 -2.35
C GLY A 444 14.47 0.60 -2.34
N ARG A 445 14.04 -0.66 -2.33
CA ARG A 445 14.94 -1.83 -2.34
C ARG A 445 14.64 -2.75 -3.52
N ILE A 446 15.69 -3.22 -4.18
CA ILE A 446 15.62 -4.24 -5.23
C ILE A 446 16.14 -5.56 -4.66
N GLU A 447 15.37 -6.63 -4.72
CA GLU A 447 15.79 -7.96 -4.28
C GLU A 447 15.87 -8.94 -5.43
N PHE A 448 16.99 -9.65 -5.52
CA PHE A 448 17.24 -10.78 -6.42
C PHE A 448 17.22 -12.06 -5.61
N ASN A 449 16.14 -12.83 -5.71
CA ASN A 449 15.92 -13.99 -4.86
C ASN A 449 15.97 -15.29 -5.67
N PHE A 450 16.77 -16.25 -5.20
CA PHE A 450 16.78 -17.63 -5.64
C PHE A 450 16.06 -18.49 -4.60
N ALA A 451 14.87 -18.96 -4.93
CA ALA A 451 14.07 -19.82 -4.06
C ALA A 451 14.01 -21.25 -4.59
N LYS A 452 14.10 -22.22 -3.69
CA LYS A 452 13.86 -23.64 -3.96
C LYS A 452 12.65 -24.12 -3.14
N PRO A 453 11.60 -24.63 -3.79
CA PRO A 453 10.52 -25.34 -3.11
C PRO A 453 11.03 -26.52 -2.28
N SER A 454 10.40 -26.72 -1.13
CA SER A 454 10.67 -27.82 -0.22
C SER A 454 9.39 -28.63 -0.01
N THR A 455 9.56 -29.95 0.07
CA THR A 455 8.50 -30.93 0.35
C THR A 455 8.50 -31.36 1.82
N LEU A 456 9.22 -30.67 2.72
CA LEU A 456 9.38 -31.04 4.13
C LEU A 456 8.06 -31.33 4.88
N PHE A 457 6.95 -30.73 4.44
CA PHE A 457 5.62 -30.89 5.04
C PHE A 457 4.56 -31.44 4.08
N ASN A 458 4.95 -31.78 2.84
CA ASN A 458 4.03 -32.20 1.79
C ASN A 458 4.37 -33.64 1.41
N ASP A 459 3.47 -34.59 1.70
CA ASP A 459 3.52 -35.90 1.05
C ASP A 459 3.54 -35.68 -0.47
N GLN A 460 4.31 -36.50 -1.18
CA GLN A 460 4.84 -36.25 -2.55
C GLN A 460 3.82 -35.99 -3.68
N THR A 461 2.54 -35.76 -3.39
CA THR A 461 1.44 -35.85 -4.37
C THR A 461 0.86 -34.52 -4.86
N ASN A 462 1.28 -33.36 -4.36
CA ASN A 462 0.61 -32.08 -4.68
C ASN A 462 1.44 -31.06 -5.46
N LEU A 463 2.71 -31.34 -5.74
CA LEU A 463 3.50 -30.50 -6.65
C LEU A 463 3.55 -31.18 -8.01
N PRO A 464 3.07 -30.54 -9.09
CA PRO A 464 3.29 -31.07 -10.43
C PRO A 464 4.80 -31.32 -10.63
N PRO A 465 5.20 -32.41 -11.31
CA PRO A 465 6.61 -32.80 -11.44
C PRO A 465 7.53 -31.68 -11.97
N THR A 466 6.96 -30.73 -12.70
CA THR A 466 7.61 -29.53 -13.24
C THR A 466 8.11 -28.56 -12.15
N LEU A 467 7.55 -28.58 -10.94
CA LEU A 467 7.94 -27.71 -9.82
C LEU A 467 9.02 -28.31 -8.91
N ASN A 468 9.27 -29.63 -8.96
CA ASN A 468 10.27 -30.29 -8.12
C ASN A 468 11.72 -29.91 -8.46
N SER A 469 11.98 -29.41 -9.67
CA SER A 469 13.28 -28.92 -10.13
C SER A 469 13.34 -27.39 -10.30
N PHE A 470 12.22 -26.69 -10.03
CA PHE A 470 12.09 -25.28 -10.35
C PHE A 470 12.90 -24.41 -9.36
N LYS A 471 13.89 -23.71 -9.89
CA LYS A 471 14.57 -22.62 -9.19
C LYS A 471 13.96 -21.33 -9.68
N GLN A 472 13.21 -20.63 -8.83
CA GLN A 472 12.66 -19.34 -9.19
C GLN A 472 13.69 -18.25 -8.92
N PHE A 473 14.07 -17.53 -9.97
CA PHE A 473 14.67 -16.21 -9.84
C PHE A 473 13.55 -15.18 -9.85
N SER A 474 13.55 -14.27 -8.88
CA SER A 474 12.54 -13.20 -8.78
C SER A 474 13.21 -11.87 -8.48
N ILE A 475 12.72 -10.81 -9.11
CA ILE A 475 13.09 -9.43 -8.84
C ILE A 475 11.92 -8.79 -8.10
N HIS A 476 12.15 -8.35 -6.86
CA HIS A 476 11.15 -7.61 -6.09
C HIS A 476 11.57 -6.16 -5.92
N TYR A 477 10.63 -5.25 -6.16
CA TYR A 477 10.77 -3.83 -5.85
C TYR A 477 9.93 -3.52 -4.61
N VAL A 478 10.58 -2.99 -3.59
CA VAL A 478 9.92 -2.46 -2.40
C VAL A 478 10.06 -0.94 -2.47
N PHE A 479 8.99 -0.26 -2.87
CA PHE A 479 8.94 1.20 -2.93
C PHE A 479 8.74 1.80 -1.54
N ASN A 480 9.08 3.08 -1.40
CA ASN A 480 8.72 3.86 -0.23
C ASN A 480 7.20 4.06 -0.21
N GLU A 481 6.50 3.54 0.80
CA GLU A 481 5.06 3.81 1.03
C GLU A 481 4.85 5.18 1.65
#